data_AF-A0A9D5WAN3-F1
#
_entry.id   AF-A0A9D5WAN3-F1
#
_cell.length_a   1.000
_cell.length_b   1.000
_cell.length_c   1.000
_cell.angle_alpha   90.00
_cell.angle_beta   90.00
_cell.angle_gamma   90.00
#
_symmetry.space_group_name_H-M   'P 1'
#
loop_
_entity.id
_entity.type
_entity.pdbx_description
1 polymer ?
#
loop_
_entity_poly.entity_id
_entity_poly.type
_entity_poly.pdbx_seq_one_letter_code
_entity_poly.pdbx_strand_id
1 'polypeptide(L)'
;MLDYNNVIFKTVFDYGLNIFSAIAILVVGNMAAKILKRVISTILTKSGQEKTVISFISSLIHVLIMTFAIIATLAKFGIQTASFIAVIGSAGIAVGLALQGSLANFASGFLILLFRPFKSGDFIEAAGVTGRVEDVLLLTTILISTENIKIIIPNGKLYSDIIKVYPKS
;
A
#
# COMPACT_ATOMS: atom_id res chain seq x y z
N MET A 1 -34.96 24.89 42.21
CA MET A 1 -35.79 24.33 41.11
C MET A 1 -34.85 24.20 39.93
N LEU A 2 -34.26 23.01 39.79
CA LEU A 2 -33.15 22.79 38.87
C LEU A 2 -33.63 22.91 37.42
N ASP A 3 -32.77 23.47 36.60
CA ASP A 3 -32.94 23.97 35.25
C ASP A 3 -33.20 22.85 34.21
N TYR A 4 -34.29 22.09 34.41
CA TYR A 4 -34.66 20.89 33.64
C TYR A 4 -34.78 21.16 32.14
N ASN A 5 -35.27 22.35 31.78
CA ASN A 5 -35.40 22.80 30.38
C ASN A 5 -34.03 22.99 29.72
N ASN A 6 -33.02 23.46 30.45
CA ASN A 6 -31.67 23.63 29.93
C ASN A 6 -30.95 22.28 29.72
N VAL A 7 -31.23 21.28 30.55
CA VAL A 7 -30.69 19.92 30.39
C VAL A 7 -31.28 19.22 29.15
N ILE A 8 -32.60 19.31 28.94
CA ILE A 8 -33.25 18.72 27.76
C ILE A 8 -32.80 19.42 26.48
N PHE A 9 -32.76 20.76 26.47
CA PHE A 9 -32.34 21.53 25.30
C PHE A 9 -30.88 21.23 24.93
N LYS A 10 -29.97 21.20 25.91
CA LYS A 10 -28.57 20.82 25.69
C LYS A 10 -28.44 19.40 25.13
N THR A 11 -29.19 18.43 25.68
CA THR A 11 -29.15 17.05 25.21
C THR A 11 -29.63 16.95 23.77
N VAL A 12 -30.79 17.52 23.42
CA VAL A 12 -31.32 17.50 22.06
C VAL A 12 -30.38 18.19 21.07
N PHE A 13 -29.77 19.32 21.46
CA PHE A 13 -28.80 20.04 20.64
C PHE A 13 -27.52 19.23 20.39
N ASP A 14 -26.96 18.60 21.44
CA ASP A 14 -25.75 17.78 21.35
C ASP A 14 -25.98 16.54 20.44
N TYR A 15 -27.13 15.87 20.55
CA TYR A 15 -27.49 14.75 19.68
C TYR A 15 -27.69 15.19 18.22
N GLY A 16 -28.34 16.34 17.99
CA GLY A 16 -28.50 16.91 16.65
C GLY A 16 -27.16 17.24 15.98
N LEU A 17 -26.23 17.83 16.75
CA LEU A 17 -24.88 18.16 16.28
C LEU A 17 -24.07 16.89 15.94
N ASN A 18 -24.20 15.83 16.73
CA ASN A 18 -23.54 14.54 16.47
C ASN A 18 -24.07 13.86 15.21
N ILE A 19 -25.39 13.87 14.98
CA ILE A 19 -25.99 13.33 13.75
C ILE A 19 -25.53 14.13 12.53
N PHE A 20 -25.54 15.46 12.61
CA PHE A 20 -25.05 16.31 11.53
C PHE A 20 -23.56 16.04 11.23
N SER A 21 -22.74 15.97 12.27
CA SER A 21 -21.31 15.66 12.15
C SER A 21 -21.07 14.28 11.53
N ALA A 22 -21.84 13.26 11.94
CA ALA A 22 -21.79 11.91 11.40
C ALA A 22 -22.10 11.89 9.89
N ILE A 23 -23.18 12.56 9.48
CA ILE A 23 -23.56 12.67 8.06
C ILE A 23 -22.47 13.40 7.28
N ALA A 24 -21.97 14.52 7.81
CA ALA A 24 -20.89 15.28 7.17
C ALA A 24 -19.64 14.41 6.97
N ILE A 25 -19.22 13.62 7.97
CA ILE A 25 -18.09 12.70 7.88
C ILE A 25 -18.32 11.65 6.78
N LEU A 26 -19.50 11.03 6.73
CA LEU A 26 -19.80 10.03 5.70
C LEU A 26 -19.83 10.62 4.29
N VAL A 27 -20.39 11.83 4.13
CA VAL A 27 -20.44 12.52 2.84
C VAL A 27 -19.03 12.88 2.38
N VAL A 28 -18.22 13.49 3.25
CA VAL A 28 -16.82 13.84 2.96
C VAL A 28 -15.99 12.58 2.69
N GLY A 29 -16.15 11.54 3.49
CA GLY A 29 -15.47 10.26 3.33
C GLY A 29 -15.80 9.59 1.99
N ASN A 30 -17.08 9.53 1.61
CA ASN A 30 -17.51 8.98 0.33
C ASN A 30 -17.03 9.84 -0.85
N MET A 31 -17.04 11.17 -0.70
CA MET A 31 -16.50 12.07 -1.72
C MET A 31 -14.99 11.85 -1.92
N ALA A 32 -14.22 11.81 -0.83
CA ALA A 32 -12.80 11.52 -0.86
C ALA A 32 -12.51 10.14 -1.47
N ALA A 33 -13.26 9.11 -1.07
CA ALA A 33 -13.14 7.75 -1.61
C ALA A 33 -13.38 7.72 -3.13
N LYS A 34 -14.43 8.40 -3.62
CA LYS A 34 -14.73 8.49 -5.05
C LYS A 34 -13.66 9.26 -5.82
N ILE A 35 -13.18 10.37 -5.28
CA ILE A 35 -12.11 11.16 -5.91
C ILE A 35 -10.84 10.31 -6.03
N LEU A 36 -10.39 9.70 -4.94
CA LEU A 36 -9.15 8.93 -4.93
C LEU A 36 -9.27 7.67 -5.81
N LYS A 37 -10.42 6.99 -5.78
CA LYS A 37 -10.74 5.89 -6.68
C LYS A 37 -10.61 6.30 -8.15
N ARG A 38 -11.16 7.45 -8.54
CA ARG A 38 -11.05 7.95 -9.92
C ARG A 38 -9.61 8.26 -10.29
N VAL A 39 -8.89 9.00 -9.45
CA VAL A 39 -7.49 9.37 -9.69
C VAL A 39 -6.65 8.12 -9.95
N ILE A 40 -6.77 7.11 -9.08
CA ILE A 40 -5.96 5.90 -9.16
C ILE A 40 -6.38 5.03 -10.35
N SER A 41 -7.68 4.91 -10.60
CA SER A 41 -8.18 4.23 -11.80
C SER A 41 -7.65 4.88 -13.08
N THR A 42 -7.60 6.22 -13.14
CA THR A 42 -7.06 6.94 -14.29
C THR A 42 -5.56 6.72 -14.44
N ILE A 43 -4.78 6.78 -13.35
CA ILE A 43 -3.34 6.54 -13.39
C ILE A 43 -3.05 5.12 -13.90
N LEU A 44 -3.68 4.11 -13.31
CA LEU A 44 -3.45 2.71 -13.70
C LEU A 44 -3.88 2.42 -15.13
N THR A 45 -4.98 3.03 -15.59
CA THR A 45 -5.42 2.91 -17.00
C THR A 45 -4.39 3.52 -17.95
N LYS A 46 -3.83 4.69 -17.62
CA LYS A 46 -2.78 5.35 -18.42
C LYS A 46 -1.48 4.54 -18.44
N SER A 47 -1.18 3.82 -17.37
CA SER A 47 -0.04 2.91 -17.28
C SER A 47 -0.23 1.57 -18.00
N GLY A 48 -1.34 1.39 -18.73
CA GLY A 48 -1.59 0.17 -19.52
C GLY A 48 -1.94 -1.07 -18.70
N GLN A 49 -2.37 -0.90 -17.45
CA GLN A 49 -2.70 -2.02 -16.57
C GLN A 49 -4.05 -2.67 -16.96
N GLU A 50 -4.20 -3.95 -16.62
CA GLU A 50 -5.42 -4.70 -16.90
C GLU A 50 -6.61 -4.19 -16.07
N LYS A 51 -7.81 -4.26 -16.66
CA LYS A 51 -9.07 -3.84 -16.01
C LYS A 51 -9.29 -4.50 -14.64
N THR A 52 -8.92 -5.77 -14.50
CA THR A 52 -9.05 -6.52 -13.25
C THR A 52 -8.19 -5.91 -12.14
N VAL A 53 -6.92 -5.61 -12.43
CA VAL A 53 -5.99 -4.97 -11.49
C VAL A 53 -6.49 -3.57 -11.10
N ILE A 54 -6.93 -2.79 -12.10
CA ILE A 54 -7.48 -1.45 -11.88
C ILE A 54 -8.68 -1.52 -10.94
N SER A 55 -9.63 -2.43 -11.20
CA SER A 55 -10.85 -2.60 -10.39
C SER A 55 -10.53 -3.04 -8.96
N PHE A 56 -9.60 -3.99 -8.79
CA PHE A 56 -9.18 -4.50 -7.49
C PHE A 56 -8.57 -3.39 -6.62
N ILE A 57 -7.54 -2.70 -7.11
CA ILE A 57 -6.84 -1.64 -6.36
C ILE A 57 -7.79 -0.47 -6.05
N SER A 58 -8.58 -0.06 -7.04
CA SER A 58 -9.56 1.03 -6.88
C SER A 58 -10.63 0.70 -5.83
N SER A 59 -11.07 -0.56 -5.78
CA SER A 59 -12.06 -1.02 -4.81
C SER A 59 -11.46 -1.15 -3.41
N LEU A 60 -10.23 -1.66 -3.29
CA LEU A 60 -9.52 -1.76 -2.03
C LEU A 60 -9.39 -0.38 -1.35
N ILE A 61 -9.01 0.64 -2.11
CA ILE A 61 -8.85 2.01 -1.59
C ILE A 61 -10.18 2.61 -1.16
N HIS A 62 -11.24 2.37 -1.93
CA HIS A 62 -12.58 2.81 -1.55
C HIS A 62 -13.02 2.16 -0.24
N VAL A 63 -12.81 0.85 -0.08
CA VAL A 63 -13.13 0.12 1.15
C VAL A 63 -12.35 0.70 2.33
N LEU A 64 -11.03 0.89 2.21
CA LEU A 64 -10.19 1.43 3.29
C LEU A 64 -10.69 2.80 3.77
N ILE A 65 -10.93 3.74 2.85
CA ILE A 65 -11.41 5.09 3.20
C ILE A 65 -12.78 5.01 3.88
N MET A 66 -13.69 4.19 3.34
CA MET A 66 -15.03 4.07 3.90
C MET A 66 -15.01 3.43 5.29
N THR A 67 -14.14 2.44 5.52
CA THR A 67 -13.93 1.86 6.85
C THR A 67 -13.53 2.91 7.88
N PHE A 68 -12.57 3.78 7.57
CA PHE A 68 -12.19 4.88 8.47
C PHE A 68 -13.32 5.89 8.68
N ALA A 69 -14.06 6.24 7.63
CA ALA A 69 -15.20 7.16 7.73
C ALA A 69 -16.33 6.59 8.62
N ILE A 70 -16.59 5.28 8.52
CA ILE A 70 -17.56 4.59 9.39
C ILE A 70 -17.09 4.62 10.84
N ILE A 71 -15.81 4.29 11.11
CA ILE A 71 -15.27 4.32 12.48
C ILE A 71 -15.33 5.72 13.08
N ALA A 72 -14.96 6.75 12.31
CA ALA A 72 -15.07 8.15 12.74
C ALA A 72 -16.52 8.55 13.03
N THR A 73 -17.47 8.02 12.27
CA THR A 73 -18.90 8.23 12.51
C THR A 73 -19.38 7.56 13.79
N LEU A 74 -18.98 6.30 14.03
CA LEU A 74 -19.30 5.57 15.27
C LEU A 74 -18.77 6.32 16.51
N ALA A 75 -17.58 6.92 16.42
CA ALA A 75 -17.01 7.72 17.49
C ALA A 75 -17.88 8.93 17.87
N LYS A 76 -18.63 9.53 16.92
CA LYS A 76 -19.55 10.64 17.21
C LYS A 76 -20.76 10.23 18.04
N PHE A 77 -21.13 8.95 18.00
CA PHE A 77 -22.20 8.39 18.83
C PHE A 77 -21.69 7.88 20.18
N GLY A 78 -20.43 8.13 20.53
CA GLY A 78 -19.83 7.63 21.78
C GLY A 78 -19.57 6.12 21.78
N ILE A 79 -19.64 5.47 20.61
CA ILE A 79 -19.34 4.05 20.48
C ILE A 79 -17.84 3.85 20.63
N GLN A 80 -17.44 2.89 21.44
CA GLN A 80 -16.03 2.56 21.64
C GLN A 80 -15.44 1.94 20.37
N THR A 81 -14.58 2.71 19.68
CA THR A 81 -13.97 2.30 18.40
C THR A 81 -12.71 1.46 18.55
N ALA A 82 -12.19 1.30 19.76
CA ALA A 82 -10.93 0.61 20.04
C ALA A 82 -10.94 -0.85 19.53
N SER A 83 -12.06 -1.57 19.69
CA SER A 83 -12.22 -2.95 19.21
C SER A 83 -12.13 -3.04 17.68
N PHE A 84 -12.76 -2.10 16.95
CA PHE A 84 -12.68 -2.04 15.49
C PHE A 84 -11.26 -1.73 15.01
N ILE A 85 -10.58 -0.79 15.67
CA ILE A 85 -9.18 -0.44 15.38
C ILE A 85 -8.28 -1.65 15.62
N ALA A 86 -8.50 -2.41 16.70
CA ALA A 86 -7.73 -3.63 16.99
C ALA A 86 -7.90 -4.68 15.90
N VAL A 87 -9.13 -4.94 15.44
CA VAL A 87 -9.41 -5.90 14.36
C VAL A 87 -8.74 -5.46 13.06
N ILE A 88 -8.89 -4.20 12.66
CA ILE A 88 -8.27 -3.69 11.42
C ILE A 88 -6.74 -3.71 11.54
N GLY A 89 -6.20 -3.34 12.70
CA GLY A 89 -4.78 -3.43 12.98
C GLY A 89 -4.27 -4.86 12.79
N SER A 90 -4.96 -5.84 13.36
CA SER A 90 -4.61 -7.26 13.22
C SER A 90 -4.69 -7.75 11.76
N ALA A 91 -5.73 -7.35 11.01
CA ALA A 91 -5.87 -7.67 9.60
C ALA A 91 -4.75 -7.03 8.77
N GLY A 92 -4.37 -5.79 9.09
CA GLY A 92 -3.26 -5.08 8.47
C GLY A 92 -1.92 -5.77 8.70
N ILE A 93 -1.67 -6.28 9.91
CA ILE A 93 -0.48 -7.07 10.22
C ILE A 93 -0.48 -8.37 9.40
N ALA A 94 -1.60 -9.10 9.35
CA ALA A 94 -1.70 -10.33 8.58
C ALA A 94 -1.42 -10.11 7.08
N VAL A 95 -1.99 -9.05 6.49
CA VAL A 95 -1.70 -8.65 5.10
C VAL A 95 -0.24 -8.23 4.94
N GLY A 96 0.31 -7.46 5.88
CA GLY A 96 1.71 -7.03 5.85
C GLY A 96 2.69 -8.20 5.90
N LEU A 97 2.42 -9.19 6.76
CA LEU A 97 3.21 -10.44 6.84
C LEU A 97 3.08 -11.26 5.55
N ALA A 98 1.88 -11.34 4.96
CA ALA A 98 1.69 -12.01 3.68
C ALA A 98 2.47 -11.33 2.53
N LEU A 99 2.67 -10.01 2.61
CA LEU A 99 3.42 -9.22 1.62
C LEU A 99 4.88 -8.99 1.98
N GLN A 100 5.35 -9.51 3.13
CA GLN A 100 6.69 -9.23 3.67
C GLN A 100 7.80 -9.56 2.66
N GLY A 101 7.71 -10.70 1.97
CA GLY A 101 8.70 -11.11 0.97
C GLY A 101 8.77 -10.15 -0.22
N SER A 102 7.62 -9.73 -0.76
CA SER A 102 7.57 -8.77 -1.86
C SER A 102 8.09 -7.39 -1.45
N LEU A 103 7.79 -6.94 -0.23
CA LEU A 103 8.27 -5.66 0.28
C LEU A 103 9.78 -5.66 0.52
N ALA A 104 10.35 -6.78 0.99
CA ALA A 104 11.79 -6.96 1.10
C ALA A 104 12.47 -6.86 -0.28
N ASN A 105 11.91 -7.50 -1.31
CA ASN A 105 12.40 -7.39 -2.68
C ASN A 105 12.33 -5.95 -3.22
N PHE A 106 11.23 -5.23 -2.96
CA PHE A 106 11.10 -3.83 -3.32
C PHE A 106 12.19 -2.97 -2.70
N ALA A 107 12.42 -3.13 -1.39
CA ALA A 107 13.44 -2.37 -0.66
C ALA A 107 14.85 -2.66 -1.23
N SER A 108 15.19 -3.93 -1.45
CA SER A 108 16.46 -4.31 -2.07
C SER A 108 16.60 -3.76 -3.49
N GLY A 109 15.55 -3.80 -4.31
CA GLY A 109 15.56 -3.22 -5.65
C GLY A 109 15.80 -1.71 -5.64
N PHE A 110 15.12 -1.00 -4.74
CA PHE A 110 15.34 0.43 -4.54
C PHE A 110 16.79 0.74 -4.13
N LEU A 111 17.37 -0.03 -3.21
CA LEU A 111 18.77 0.14 -2.79
C LEU A 111 19.76 -0.14 -3.92
N ILE A 112 19.51 -1.15 -4.75
CA ILE A 112 20.33 -1.43 -5.95
C ILE A 112 20.26 -0.25 -6.91
N LEU A 113 19.07 0.29 -7.18
CA LEU A 113 18.91 1.43 -8.10
C LEU A 113 19.56 2.72 -7.57
N LEU A 114 19.50 2.93 -6.25
CA LEU A 114 20.01 4.13 -5.59
C LEU A 114 21.54 4.12 -5.49
N PHE A 115 22.13 3.03 -4.99
CA PHE A 115 23.56 2.93 -4.76
C PHE A 115 24.33 2.33 -5.93
N ARG A 116 23.64 1.70 -6.89
CA ARG A 116 24.20 1.09 -8.11
C ARG A 116 25.43 0.22 -7.85
N PRO A 117 25.36 -0.80 -6.96
CA PRO A 117 26.48 -1.73 -6.76
C PRO A 117 26.84 -2.49 -8.05
N PHE A 118 25.88 -2.64 -8.95
CA PHE A 118 26.02 -3.08 -10.34
C PHE A 118 24.95 -2.37 -11.19
N LYS A 119 25.13 -2.37 -12.51
CA LYS A 119 24.18 -1.79 -13.47
C LYS A 119 23.92 -2.72 -14.64
N SER A 120 22.89 -2.40 -15.43
CA SER A 120 22.64 -3.08 -16.71
C SER A 120 23.91 -3.09 -17.57
N GLY A 121 24.23 -4.26 -18.10
CA GLY A 121 25.42 -4.52 -18.89
C GLY A 121 26.60 -5.10 -18.12
N ASP A 122 26.64 -5.04 -16.78
CA ASP A 122 27.69 -5.68 -15.98
C ASP A 122 27.53 -7.21 -15.98
N PHE A 123 28.64 -7.94 -15.88
CA PHE A 123 28.61 -9.38 -15.64
C PHE A 123 28.73 -9.62 -14.14
N ILE A 124 27.83 -10.42 -13.55
CA ILE A 124 27.80 -10.65 -12.11
C ILE A 124 27.70 -12.14 -11.78
N GLU A 125 28.20 -12.49 -10.60
CA GLU A 125 27.99 -13.78 -9.93
C GLU A 125 27.33 -13.49 -8.58
N ALA A 126 26.09 -13.94 -8.42
CA ALA A 126 25.30 -13.71 -7.22
C ALA A 126 24.21 -14.77 -7.09
N ALA A 127 23.80 -15.08 -5.85
CA ALA A 127 22.73 -16.05 -5.57
C ALA A 127 22.92 -17.44 -6.22
N GLY A 128 24.17 -17.85 -6.44
CA GLY A 128 24.55 -19.13 -7.05
C GLY A 128 24.43 -19.19 -8.58
N VAL A 129 24.22 -18.05 -9.25
CA VAL A 129 24.12 -17.97 -10.71
C VAL A 129 25.05 -16.89 -11.27
N THR A 130 25.48 -17.06 -12.51
CA THR A 130 26.34 -16.13 -13.24
C THR A 130 25.65 -15.66 -14.52
N GLY A 131 25.75 -14.38 -14.81
CA GLY A 131 25.19 -13.83 -16.05
C GLY A 131 25.40 -12.35 -16.19
N ARG A 132 25.07 -11.83 -17.37
CA ARG A 132 25.07 -10.40 -17.66
C ARG A 132 23.75 -9.79 -17.25
N VAL A 133 23.79 -8.67 -16.53
CA VAL A 133 22.59 -7.93 -16.11
C VAL A 133 21.93 -7.34 -17.35
N GLU A 134 20.71 -7.80 -17.65
CA GLU A 134 19.86 -7.23 -18.69
C GLU A 134 19.14 -6.01 -18.12
N ASP A 135 18.40 -6.20 -17.03
CA ASP A 135 17.60 -5.15 -16.41
C ASP A 135 17.49 -5.31 -14.90
N VAL A 136 17.38 -4.18 -14.19
CA VAL A 136 17.05 -4.13 -12.76
C VAL A 136 15.66 -3.52 -12.61
N LEU A 137 14.67 -4.36 -12.32
CA LEU A 137 13.31 -3.92 -11.99
C LEU A 137 13.17 -3.71 -10.48
N LEU A 138 12.02 -3.18 -10.07
CA LEU A 138 11.72 -2.88 -8.67
C LEU A 138 11.77 -4.11 -7.76
N LEU A 139 11.27 -5.26 -8.19
CA LEU A 139 11.20 -6.48 -7.37
C LEU A 139 12.22 -7.55 -7.78
N THR A 140 12.67 -7.53 -9.04
CA THR A 140 13.52 -8.55 -9.62
C THR A 140 14.61 -7.93 -10.48
N THR A 141 15.70 -8.66 -10.64
CA THR A 141 16.75 -8.38 -11.61
C THR A 141 16.76 -9.51 -12.63
N ILE A 142 16.92 -9.15 -13.90
CA ILE A 142 16.99 -10.08 -15.02
C ILE A 142 18.45 -10.21 -15.45
N LEU A 143 18.95 -11.44 -15.46
CA LEU A 143 20.25 -11.80 -16.00
C LEU A 143 20.08 -12.65 -17.26
N ILE A 144 21.03 -12.54 -18.18
CA ILE A 144 21.20 -13.47 -19.30
C ILE A 144 22.47 -14.29 -19.04
N SER A 145 22.33 -15.61 -18.97
CA SER A 145 23.48 -16.52 -18.81
C SER A 145 24.36 -16.55 -20.06
N THR A 146 25.54 -17.15 -19.95
CA THR A 146 26.43 -17.40 -21.10
C THR A 146 25.80 -18.32 -22.15
N GLU A 147 24.81 -19.11 -21.76
CA GLU A 147 24.00 -19.99 -22.61
C GLU A 147 22.76 -19.28 -23.18
N ASN A 148 22.67 -17.95 -23.03
CA ASN A 148 21.55 -17.12 -23.48
C ASN A 148 20.20 -17.48 -22.82
N ILE A 149 20.24 -17.98 -21.58
CA ILE A 149 19.04 -18.28 -20.77
C ILE A 149 18.69 -17.06 -19.92
N LYS A 150 17.40 -16.67 -19.93
CA LYS A 150 16.87 -15.60 -19.07
C LYS A 150 16.66 -16.10 -17.64
N ILE A 151 17.37 -15.51 -16.70
CA ILE A 151 17.31 -15.82 -15.27
C ILE A 151 16.68 -14.63 -14.55
N ILE A 152 15.56 -14.86 -13.87
CA ILE A 152 14.84 -13.83 -13.11
C ILE A 152 15.09 -14.07 -11.62
N ILE A 153 15.71 -13.11 -10.95
CA ILE A 153 16.11 -13.26 -9.55
C ILE A 153 15.41 -12.19 -8.70
N PRO A 154 14.74 -12.56 -7.60
CA PRO A 154 14.23 -11.59 -6.64
C PRO A 154 15.36 -10.72 -6.07
N ASN A 155 15.16 -9.41 -6.04
CA ASN A 155 16.20 -8.46 -5.61
C ASN A 155 16.64 -8.69 -4.16
N GLY A 156 15.72 -9.12 -3.30
CA GLY A 156 16.00 -9.50 -1.92
C GLY A 156 17.06 -10.59 -1.84
N LYS A 157 17.00 -11.59 -2.73
CA LYS A 157 17.97 -12.69 -2.79
C LYS A 157 19.33 -12.25 -3.31
N LEU A 158 19.37 -11.28 -4.22
CA LEU A 158 20.63 -10.71 -4.73
C LEU A 158 21.32 -9.85 -3.69
N TYR A 159 20.58 -8.99 -3.02
CA TYR A 159 21.13 -8.02 -2.09
C TYR A 159 21.44 -8.61 -0.70
N SER A 160 20.95 -9.83 -0.41
CA SER A 160 21.18 -10.52 0.86
C SER A 160 22.50 -11.29 0.94
N ASP A 161 23.24 -11.42 -0.16
CA ASP A 161 24.44 -12.25 -0.27
C ASP A 161 25.58 -11.51 -0.97
N ILE A 162 26.76 -12.12 -1.02
CA ILE A 162 27.93 -11.58 -1.70
C ILE A 162 27.65 -11.52 -3.21
N ILE A 163 27.88 -10.35 -3.79
CA ILE A 163 27.77 -10.10 -5.22
C ILE A 163 29.17 -9.85 -5.77
N LYS A 164 29.67 -10.72 -6.66
CA LYS A 164 30.88 -10.43 -7.42
C LYS A 164 30.47 -9.71 -8.70
N VAL A 165 31.02 -8.53 -8.91
CA VAL A 165 30.76 -7.71 -10.10
C VAL A 165 32.03 -7.66 -10.94
N TYR A 166 31.89 -7.96 -12.22
CA TYR A 166 32.93 -7.84 -13.23
C TYR A 166 32.51 -6.68 -14.14
N PRO A 167 32.96 -5.44 -13.85
CA PRO A 167 32.49 -4.26 -14.53
C PRO A 167 32.87 -4.33 -16.01
N LYS A 168 31.96 -3.89 -16.87
CA LYS A 168 32.31 -3.67 -18.27
C LYS A 168 33.23 -2.45 -18.35
N SER A 169 34.46 -2.64 -18.85
CA SER A 169 35.43 -1.57 -19.15
C SER A 169 34.85 -0.54 -20.10
#